data_AF-A0A358KJD7-F1
#
_entry.id   AF-A0A358KJD7-F1
#
_cell.length_a   1.000
_cell.length_b   1.000
_cell.length_c   1.000
_cell.angle_alpha   90.00
_cell.angle_beta   90.00
_cell.angle_gamma   90.00
#
_symmetry.space_group_name_H-M   'P 1'
#
loop_
_entity.id
_entity.type
_entity.pdbx_description
1 polymer ?
#
loop_
_entity_poly.entity_id
_entity_poly.type
_entity_poly.pdbx_seq_one_letter_code
_entity_poly.pdbx_strand_id
1 'polypeptide(L)'
;EKASAHLLKNGFKQVFHLRGGILSYLENVPESESAWEGDCFVFDHRVAVKHGLEQGDFEICFGCRWPISEEDTRSPLYEPGVSCPRCAEELTDERRARLRERHKQVMLARKRNGTHIGEQPKRKPKKQTQQND
;
A
#
# COMPACT_ATOMS: atom_id res chain seq x y z
N GLU A 1 -5.69 -19.81 8.88
CA GLU A 1 -6.54 -20.98 9.17
C GLU A 1 -7.96 -20.96 8.57
N LYS A 2 -8.12 -20.80 7.25
CA LYS A 2 -9.41 -21.01 6.56
C LYS A 2 -9.28 -22.00 5.40
N ALA A 3 -8.22 -21.86 4.61
CA ALA A 3 -7.90 -22.76 3.50
C ALA A 3 -7.64 -24.21 3.96
N SER A 4 -6.81 -24.40 4.99
CA SER A 4 -6.49 -25.75 5.50
C SER A 4 -7.74 -26.49 6.01
N ALA A 5 -8.60 -25.80 6.76
CA ALA A 5 -9.88 -26.36 7.22
C ALA A 5 -10.82 -26.73 6.05
N HIS A 6 -10.85 -25.90 5.00
CA HIS A 6 -11.61 -26.21 3.80
C HIS A 6 -11.08 -27.46 3.09
N LEU A 7 -9.76 -27.62 2.96
CA LEU A 7 -9.16 -28.81 2.33
C LEU A 7 -9.43 -30.08 3.14
N LEU A 8 -9.29 -30.02 4.47
CA LEU A 8 -9.63 -31.14 5.35
C LEU A 8 -11.10 -31.56 5.18
N LYS A 9 -12.03 -30.59 5.11
CA LYS A 9 -13.46 -30.85 4.85
C LYS A 9 -13.70 -31.56 3.51
N ASN A 10 -12.88 -31.29 2.50
CA ASN A 10 -12.96 -31.93 1.18
C ASN A 10 -12.21 -33.28 1.12
N GLY A 11 -11.79 -33.85 2.25
CA GLY A 11 -11.24 -35.21 2.32
C GLY A 11 -9.73 -35.31 2.11
N PHE A 12 -9.01 -34.19 2.00
CA PHE A 12 -7.54 -34.20 1.99
C PHE A 12 -7.03 -34.61 3.38
N LYS A 13 -6.15 -35.61 3.45
CA LYS A 13 -5.66 -36.18 4.73
C LYS A 13 -4.38 -35.51 5.25
N GLN A 14 -3.52 -35.05 4.35
CA GLN A 14 -2.21 -34.49 4.67
C GLN A 14 -2.17 -33.02 4.27
N VAL A 15 -2.70 -32.17 5.14
CA VAL A 15 -2.77 -30.71 4.93
C VAL A 15 -1.88 -30.04 5.97
N PHE A 16 -0.89 -29.30 5.50
CA PHE A 16 0.02 -28.53 6.34
C PHE A 16 -0.08 -27.05 5.99
N HIS A 17 0.23 -26.19 6.95
CA HIS A 17 0.39 -24.75 6.71
C HIS A 17 1.68 -24.29 7.38
N LEU A 18 2.22 -23.17 6.90
CA LEU A 18 3.32 -22.49 7.56
C LEU A 18 2.80 -21.74 8.78
N ARG A 19 3.13 -22.21 9.99
CA ARG A 19 2.72 -21.57 11.23
C ARG A 19 3.38 -20.19 11.34
N GLY A 20 2.58 -19.15 11.60
CA GLY A 20 3.07 -17.76 11.60
C GLY A 20 3.25 -17.15 10.20
N GLY A 21 3.06 -17.94 9.14
CA GLY A 21 3.15 -17.49 7.75
C GLY A 21 4.56 -17.06 7.33
N ILE A 22 4.62 -16.38 6.19
CA ILE A 22 5.89 -15.99 5.54
C ILE A 22 6.68 -14.99 6.40
N LEU A 23 6.01 -14.04 7.07
CA LEU A 23 6.71 -13.04 7.90
C LEU A 23 7.47 -13.71 9.07
N SER A 24 6.83 -14.65 9.77
CA SER A 24 7.51 -15.42 10.81
C SER A 24 8.68 -16.24 10.26
N TYR A 25 8.58 -16.72 9.02
CA TYR A 25 9.68 -17.43 8.36
C TYR A 25 10.85 -16.50 8.05
N LEU A 26 10.60 -15.34 7.43
CA LEU A 26 11.61 -14.33 7.10
C LEU A 26 12.32 -13.74 8.32
N GLU A 27 11.64 -13.74 9.48
CA GLU A 27 12.17 -13.25 10.75
C GLU A 27 13.06 -14.29 11.45
N ASN A 28 12.73 -15.58 11.37
CA ASN A 28 13.35 -16.61 12.23
C ASN A 28 14.30 -17.55 11.47
N VAL A 29 14.20 -17.64 10.15
CA VAL A 29 15.08 -18.50 9.34
C VAL A 29 16.23 -17.66 8.77
N PRO A 30 17.50 -18.04 9.01
CA PRO A 30 18.65 -17.37 8.41
C PRO A 30 18.57 -17.35 6.88
N GLU A 31 18.91 -16.23 6.26
CA GLU A 31 18.84 -16.07 4.80
C GLU A 31 19.66 -17.12 4.05
N SER A 32 20.82 -17.52 4.59
CA SER A 32 21.67 -18.58 4.02
C SER A 32 21.03 -19.97 3.98
N GLU A 33 19.98 -20.19 4.77
CA GLU A 33 19.22 -21.44 4.86
C GLU A 33 17.80 -21.30 4.29
N SER A 34 17.48 -20.11 3.78
CA SER A 34 16.16 -19.77 3.30
C SER A 34 15.88 -20.37 1.93
N ALA A 35 14.64 -20.82 1.74
CA ALA A 35 14.09 -21.18 0.43
C ALA A 35 13.20 -20.06 -0.15
N TRP A 36 13.18 -18.88 0.48
CA TRP A 36 12.42 -17.73 0.01
C TRP A 36 13.20 -16.96 -1.05
N GLU A 37 12.51 -16.54 -2.11
CA GLU A 37 13.08 -15.76 -3.22
C GLU A 37 12.33 -14.44 -3.39
N GLY A 38 13.08 -13.35 -3.53
CA GLY A 38 12.55 -11.99 -3.71
C GLY A 38 11.90 -11.41 -2.45
N ASP A 39 10.98 -10.46 -2.64
CA ASP A 39 10.36 -9.71 -1.54
C ASP A 39 8.96 -10.25 -1.20
N CYS A 40 8.56 -10.17 0.07
CA CYS A 40 7.22 -10.52 0.54
C CYS A 40 6.29 -9.31 0.57
N PHE A 41 5.26 -9.31 -0.27
CA PHE A 41 4.26 -8.25 -0.29
C PHE A 41 3.51 -8.11 1.05
N VAL A 42 3.37 -6.87 1.53
CA VAL A 42 2.63 -6.52 2.76
C VAL A 42 1.53 -5.50 2.47
N PHE A 43 0.43 -5.60 3.20
CA PHE A 43 -0.78 -4.79 3.00
C PHE A 43 -0.71 -3.42 3.70
N ASP A 44 0.44 -2.76 3.62
CA ASP A 44 0.64 -1.42 4.17
C ASP A 44 1.54 -0.57 3.26
N HIS A 45 2.00 0.58 3.75
CA HIS A 45 2.78 1.54 2.96
C HIS A 45 4.18 1.05 2.58
N ARG A 46 4.70 0.00 3.22
CA ARG A 46 6.01 -0.59 2.89
C ARG A 46 6.00 -1.36 1.58
N VAL A 47 4.82 -1.77 1.11
CA VAL A 47 4.59 -2.55 -0.12
C VAL A 47 5.16 -3.97 -0.05
N ALA A 48 6.43 -4.12 0.28
CA ALA A 48 7.07 -5.41 0.47
C ALA A 48 8.14 -5.35 1.56
N VAL A 49 8.50 -6.51 2.09
CA VAL A 49 9.61 -6.70 3.02
C VAL A 49 10.54 -7.81 2.55
N LYS A 50 11.83 -7.64 2.83
CA LYS A 50 12.91 -8.61 2.58
C LYS A 50 13.09 -9.54 3.78
N HIS A 51 14.12 -10.39 3.72
CA HIS A 51 14.61 -11.12 4.90
C HIS A 51 14.89 -10.17 6.06
N GLY A 52 14.68 -10.64 7.30
CA GLY A 52 14.79 -9.79 8.49
C GLY A 52 13.67 -8.75 8.62
N LEU A 53 12.62 -8.82 7.79
CA LEU A 53 11.50 -7.86 7.75
C LEU A 53 11.90 -6.43 7.40
N GLU A 54 13.05 -6.28 6.74
CA GLU A 54 13.52 -5.00 6.21
C GLU A 54 12.60 -4.50 5.10
N GLN A 55 12.41 -3.19 5.00
CA GLN A 55 11.57 -2.63 3.95
C GLN A 55 12.19 -2.87 2.56
N GLY A 56 11.38 -3.35 1.62
CA GLY A 56 11.78 -3.53 0.23
C GLY A 56 11.86 -2.22 -0.56
N ASP A 57 12.30 -2.31 -1.82
CA ASP A 57 12.59 -1.15 -2.67
C ASP A 57 11.41 -0.71 -3.55
N PHE A 58 10.23 -1.29 -3.32
CA PHE A 58 9.03 -1.01 -4.10
C PHE A 58 8.17 0.08 -3.48
N GLU A 59 7.66 0.97 -4.32
CA GLU A 59 6.61 1.91 -3.95
C GLU A 59 5.24 1.47 -4.49
N ILE A 60 4.15 2.03 -3.96
CA ILE A 60 2.81 1.72 -4.47
C ILE A 60 2.39 2.79 -5.49
N CYS A 61 2.03 2.36 -6.70
CA CYS A 61 1.36 3.28 -7.63
C CYS A 61 -0.02 3.66 -7.08
N PHE A 62 -0.27 4.95 -6.86
CA PHE A 62 -1.58 5.41 -6.38
C PHE A 62 -2.69 5.35 -7.42
N GLY A 63 -2.32 5.26 -8.71
CA GLY A 63 -3.23 5.03 -9.82
C GLY A 63 -3.77 3.60 -9.84
N CYS A 64 -2.93 2.58 -9.95
CA CYS A 64 -3.38 1.19 -10.12
C CYS A 64 -3.14 0.26 -8.93
N ARG A 65 -2.48 0.73 -7.86
CA ARG A 65 -2.06 -0.09 -6.70
C ARG A 65 -1.07 -1.19 -7.04
N TRP A 66 -0.40 -1.08 -8.18
CA TRP A 66 0.70 -1.96 -8.53
C TRP A 66 1.99 -1.53 -7.80
N PRO A 67 2.79 -2.46 -7.25
CA PRO A 67 4.14 -2.19 -6.80
C PRO A 67 5.01 -1.69 -7.96
N ILE A 68 5.74 -0.60 -7.77
CA ILE A 68 6.60 0.00 -8.78
C ILE A 68 8.03 0.03 -8.27
N SER A 69 8.96 -0.35 -9.13
CA SER A 69 10.40 -0.31 -8.88
C SER A 69 10.94 1.11 -9.09
N GLU A 70 12.18 1.34 -8.66
CA GLU A 70 12.89 2.58 -8.99
C GLU A 70 12.96 2.83 -10.51
N GLU A 71 13.12 1.78 -11.32
CA GLU A 71 13.15 1.90 -12.77
C GLU A 71 11.82 2.42 -13.33
N ASP A 72 10.69 1.94 -12.80
CA ASP A 72 9.37 2.44 -13.19
C ASP A 72 9.23 3.94 -12.92
N THR A 73 9.82 4.44 -11.83
CA THR A 73 9.79 5.88 -11.48
C THR A 73 10.58 6.77 -12.43
N ARG A 74 11.50 6.19 -13.21
CA ARG A 74 12.32 6.93 -14.20
C ARG A 74 11.61 7.06 -15.55
N SER A 75 10.51 6.35 -15.75
CA SER A 75 9.75 6.42 -17.00
C SER A 75 9.11 7.79 -17.22
N PRO A 76 9.03 8.30 -18.46
CA PRO A 76 8.29 9.53 -18.75
C PRO A 76 6.77 9.41 -18.50
N LEU A 77 6.25 8.18 -18.35
CA LEU A 77 4.84 7.91 -18.03
C LEU A 77 4.57 7.91 -16.52
N TYR A 78 5.62 7.96 -15.69
CA TYR A 78 5.48 8.05 -14.26
C TYR A 78 5.13 9.47 -13.83
N GLU A 79 4.11 9.58 -12.99
CA GLU A 79 3.76 10.83 -12.33
C GLU A 79 3.58 10.55 -10.83
N PRO A 80 4.42 11.14 -9.95
CA PRO A 80 4.36 10.91 -8.52
C PRO A 80 2.95 11.10 -7.95
N GLY A 81 2.46 10.08 -7.22
CA GLY A 81 1.13 10.12 -6.62
C GLY A 81 -0.04 9.88 -7.59
N VAL A 82 0.21 9.65 -8.87
CA VAL A 82 -0.83 9.63 -9.92
C VAL A 82 -0.76 8.37 -10.77
N SER A 83 0.34 8.15 -11.50
CA SER A 83 0.42 7.07 -12.49
C SER A 83 1.79 6.41 -12.51
N CYS A 84 1.82 5.18 -13.02
CA CYS A 84 3.04 4.47 -13.40
C CYS A 84 2.94 4.02 -14.86
N PRO A 85 4.03 3.51 -15.46
CA PRO A 85 4.04 3.11 -16.87
C PRO A 85 2.93 2.11 -17.24
N ARG A 86 2.53 1.26 -16.28
CA ARG A 86 1.47 0.28 -16.46
C ARG A 86 0.09 0.89 -16.66
N CYS A 87 -0.22 2.00 -15.99
CA CYS A 87 -1.59 2.54 -15.95
C CYS A 87 -1.73 3.97 -16.48
N ALA A 88 -0.63 4.60 -16.87
CA ALA A 88 -0.63 5.99 -17.33
C ALA A 88 -1.63 6.21 -18.46
N GLU A 89 -1.69 5.31 -19.43
CA GLU A 89 -2.58 5.43 -20.60
C GLU A 89 -4.05 5.09 -20.30
N GLU A 90 -4.30 4.20 -19.33
CA GLU A 90 -5.66 3.77 -18.95
C GLU A 90 -6.39 4.76 -18.03
N LEU A 91 -5.65 5.71 -17.44
CA LEU A 91 -6.20 6.69 -16.51
C LEU A 91 -7.02 7.76 -17.24
N THR A 92 -8.30 7.89 -16.89
CA THR A 92 -9.13 9.01 -17.35
C THR A 92 -8.65 10.33 -16.75
N ASP A 93 -8.90 11.44 -17.46
CA ASP A 93 -8.47 12.77 -17.02
C ASP A 93 -9.09 13.19 -15.67
N GLU A 94 -10.36 12.84 -15.43
CA GLU A 94 -11.01 13.07 -14.14
C GLU A 94 -10.27 12.34 -13.00
N ARG A 95 -9.90 11.08 -13.23
CA ARG A 95 -9.17 10.29 -12.26
C ARG A 95 -7.76 10.82 -12.02
N ARG A 96 -7.05 11.24 -13.07
CA ARG A 96 -5.75 11.91 -12.97
C ARG A 96 -5.86 13.18 -12.13
N ALA A 97 -6.85 14.04 -12.39
CA ALA A 97 -7.05 15.29 -11.66
C ALA A 97 -7.28 15.04 -10.15
N ARG A 98 -8.12 14.06 -9.80
CA ARG A 98 -8.38 13.67 -8.40
C ARG A 98 -7.12 13.15 -7.69
N LEU A 99 -6.32 12.33 -8.38
CA LEU A 99 -5.07 11.79 -7.83
C LEU A 99 -4.03 12.90 -7.63
N ARG A 100 -3.88 13.82 -8.59
CA ARG A 100 -3.02 15.00 -8.50
C ARG A 100 -3.39 15.87 -7.30
N GLU A 101 -4.68 16.15 -7.13
CA GLU A 101 -5.14 16.96 -6.00
C GLU A 101 -4.88 16.25 -4.66
N ARG A 102 -5.16 14.95 -4.56
CA ARG A 102 -4.81 14.17 -3.37
C ARG A 102 -3.29 14.22 -3.10
N HIS A 103 -2.46 14.01 -4.10
CA HIS A 103 -1.01 14.06 -3.95
C HIS A 103 -0.55 15.44 -3.46
N LYS A 104 -1.07 16.52 -4.05
CA LYS A 104 -0.83 17.90 -3.61
C LYS A 104 -1.17 18.10 -2.13
N GLN A 105 -2.33 17.64 -1.69
CA GLN A 105 -2.74 17.77 -0.28
C GLN A 105 -1.83 16.97 0.67
N VAL A 106 -1.39 15.76 0.27
CA VAL A 106 -0.38 14.99 1.01
C VAL A 106 0.93 15.76 1.13
N MET A 107 1.42 16.35 0.05
CA MET A 107 2.68 17.10 0.06
C MET A 107 2.59 18.39 0.88
N LEU A 108 1.44 19.08 0.84
CA LEU A 108 1.20 20.26 1.68
C LEU A 108 1.15 19.91 3.16
N ALA A 109 0.52 18.79 3.54
CA ALA A 109 0.50 18.33 4.94
C ALA A 109 1.90 17.96 5.42
N ARG A 110 2.69 17.23 4.60
CA ARG A 110 4.09 16.91 4.92
C ARG A 110 4.93 18.16 5.16
N LYS A 111 4.79 19.20 4.33
CA LYS A 111 5.47 20.50 4.53
C LYS A 111 5.09 21.19 5.84
N ARG A 112 3.93 20.87 6.41
CA ARG A 112 3.42 21.39 7.69
C ARG A 112 3.70 20.43 8.86
N ASN A 113 4.52 19.39 8.66
CA ASN A 113 4.75 18.30 9.62
C ASN A 113 3.45 17.61 10.10
N GLY A 114 2.43 17.56 9.25
CA GLY A 114 1.13 16.94 9.53
C GLY A 114 0.82 15.75 8.62
N THR A 115 -0.26 15.05 8.93
CA THR A 115 -0.79 13.92 8.15
C THR A 115 -2.03 14.34 7.35
N HIS A 116 -2.15 13.91 6.10
CA HIS A 116 -3.36 14.18 5.29
C HIS A 116 -4.30 12.97 5.21
N ILE A 117 -3.73 11.78 5.05
CA ILE A 117 -4.51 10.54 4.87
C ILE A 117 -5.08 10.12 6.23
N GLY A 118 -6.40 9.92 6.28
CA GLY A 118 -7.10 9.48 7.50
C GLY A 118 -7.34 10.58 8.54
N GLU A 119 -6.97 11.84 8.24
CA GLU A 119 -7.26 12.96 9.14
C GLU A 119 -8.75 13.29 9.11
N GLN A 120 -9.38 13.43 10.28
CA GLN A 120 -10.78 13.83 10.38
C GLN A 120 -10.91 15.30 9.94
N PRO A 121 -11.87 15.64 9.06
CA PRO A 121 -12.05 17.02 8.65
C PRO A 121 -12.37 17.87 9.88
N LYS A 122 -11.62 18.97 10.06
CA LYS A 122 -11.90 19.95 11.12
C LYS A 122 -13.34 20.43 10.96
N ARG A 123 -14.20 20.14 11.93
CA ARG A 123 -15.60 20.58 11.93
C ARG A 123 -15.63 22.09 11.77
N LYS A 124 -16.32 22.59 10.75
CA LYS A 124 -16.53 24.04 10.60
C LYS A 124 -17.26 24.55 11.86
N PRO A 125 -16.82 25.66 12.48
CA PRO A 125 -17.57 26.25 13.58
C PRO A 125 -19.00 26.58 13.10
N LYS A 126 -20.01 26.19 13.87
CA LYS A 126 -21.41 26.53 13.57
C LYS A 126 -21.54 28.05 13.59
N LYS A 127 -22.01 28.65 12.50
CA LYS A 127 -22.44 30.05 12.52
C LYS A 127 -23.55 30.17 13.57
N GLN A 128 -23.33 30.96 14.62
CA GLN A 128 -24.40 31.35 15.54
C GLN A 128 -25.37 32.21 14.74
N THR A 129 -26.57 31.71 14.49
CA THR A 129 -27.68 32.52 14.00
C THR A 129 -28.03 33.48 15.12
N GLN A 130 -27.67 34.76 14.98
CA GLN A 130 -28.23 35.82 15.83
C GLN A 130 -29.72 35.88 15.51
N GLN A 131 -30.55 35.37 16.44
CA GLN A 131 -31.94 35.77 16.56
C GLN A 131 -31.91 37.22 17.03
N ASN A 132 -32.26 38.15 16.15
CA ASN A 132 -32.65 39.49 16.57
C ASN A 132 -34.12 39.41 17.00
N ASP A 133 -34.38 39.95 18.19
CA ASP A 133 -35.71 40.16 18.79
C ASP A 133 -36.66 40.97 17.89
#